data_AF-A0A258E5F3-F1
#
_entry.id   AF-A0A258E5F3-F1
#
_cell.length_a   1.000
_cell.length_b   1.000
_cell.length_c   1.000
_cell.angle_alpha   90.00
_cell.angle_beta   90.00
_cell.angle_gamma   90.00
#
_symmetry.space_group_name_H-M   'P 1'
#
loop_
_entity.id
_entity.type
_entity.pdbx_description
1 polymer ?
#
loop_
_entity_poly.entity_id
_entity_poly.type
_entity_poly.pdbx_seq_one_letter_code
_entity_poly.pdbx_strand_id
1 'polypeptide(L)'
;MKGGPLGPRFRFWRDGEGQRHVFSVYAADEAPDYPDALAVVARRTPAGSIALWAGMPGETARRAAARVHAEEIHIYVFGDTPPDSLRALLMPRRAAPERLALPAPRQAFDSAACQASRHAA
;
A
#
# COMPACT_ATOMS: atom_id res chain seq x y z
N MET A 1 -3.96 -11.07 -29.00
CA MET A 1 -2.95 -10.03 -29.24
C MET A 1 -1.85 -10.17 -28.20
N LYS A 2 -0.67 -10.68 -28.58
CA LYS A 2 0.52 -10.67 -27.71
C LYS A 2 0.98 -9.20 -27.63
N GLY A 3 0.98 -8.63 -26.43
CA GLY A 3 1.38 -7.24 -26.22
C GLY A 3 2.78 -7.00 -26.79
N GLY A 4 2.97 -5.85 -27.45
CA GLY A 4 4.28 -5.43 -27.99
C GLY A 4 5.36 -5.34 -26.91
N PRO A 5 6.59 -4.88 -27.22
CA PRO A 5 7.76 -4.92 -26.32
C PRO A 5 7.58 -4.23 -24.95
N LEU A 6 6.51 -3.45 -24.78
CA LEU A 6 6.12 -2.78 -23.54
C LEU A 6 5.12 -3.58 -22.67
N GLY A 7 4.59 -4.68 -23.19
CA GLY A 7 3.49 -5.47 -22.63
C GLY A 7 3.69 -6.08 -21.24
N PRO A 8 4.90 -6.42 -20.77
CA PRO A 8 5.04 -6.95 -19.41
C PRO A 8 4.98 -5.86 -18.33
N ARG A 9 5.46 -4.64 -18.62
CA ARG A 9 5.71 -3.57 -17.63
C ARG A 9 4.54 -2.63 -17.45
N PHE A 10 3.78 -2.35 -18.51
CA PHE A 10 2.67 -1.41 -18.45
C PHE A 10 1.34 -2.14 -18.27
N ARG A 11 0.50 -1.57 -17.42
CA ARG A 11 -0.85 -2.05 -17.14
C ARG A 11 -1.82 -0.88 -17.26
N PHE A 12 -3.07 -1.24 -17.52
CA PHE A 12 -4.15 -0.29 -17.73
C PHE A 12 -5.28 -0.60 -16.77
N TRP A 13 -5.91 0.45 -16.27
CA TRP A 13 -7.18 0.35 -15.56
C TRP A 13 -8.08 1.52 -15.93
N ARG A 14 -9.35 1.40 -15.57
CA ARG A 14 -10.31 2.50 -15.65
C ARG A 14 -10.77 2.83 -14.24
N ASP A 15 -10.91 4.11 -13.94
CA ASP A 15 -11.49 4.56 -12.69
C ASP A 15 -13.03 4.48 -12.73
N GLY A 16 -13.68 4.96 -11.68
CA GLY A 16 -15.14 4.99 -11.58
C GLY A 16 -15.83 5.92 -12.60
N GLU A 17 -15.09 6.88 -13.17
CA GLU A 17 -15.57 7.79 -14.21
C GLU A 17 -15.30 7.24 -15.62
N GLY A 18 -14.62 6.09 -15.72
CA GLY A 18 -14.29 5.43 -16.97
C GLY A 18 -13.01 5.96 -17.63
N GLN A 19 -12.29 6.89 -16.98
CA GLN A 19 -11.02 7.43 -17.45
C GLN A 19 -9.96 6.34 -17.47
N ARG A 20 -9.22 6.22 -18.58
CA ARG A 20 -8.17 5.20 -18.71
C ARG A 20 -6.86 5.72 -18.12
N HIS A 21 -6.29 4.89 -17.26
CA HIS A 21 -5.06 5.15 -16.55
C HIS A 21 -3.99 4.14 -16.97
N VAL A 22 -2.75 4.59 -17.06
CA VAL A 22 -1.57 3.75 -17.34
C VAL A 22 -0.66 3.77 -16.14
N PHE A 23 -0.15 2.61 -15.73
CA PHE A 23 0.89 2.53 -14.71
C PHE A 23 1.95 1.50 -15.10
N SER A 24 3.13 1.67 -14.54
CA SER A 24 4.24 0.72 -14.67
C SER A 24 4.29 -0.19 -13.45
N VAL A 25 4.65 -1.45 -13.63
CA VAL A 25 4.85 -2.43 -12.56
C VAL A 25 6.35 -2.71 -12.42
N TYR A 26 6.86 -2.63 -11.19
CA TYR A 26 8.24 -2.93 -10.82
C TYR A 26 8.27 -3.98 -9.71
N ALA A 27 9.36 -4.73 -9.63
CA ALA A 27 9.73 -5.41 -8.40
C ALA A 27 9.90 -4.38 -7.27
N ALA A 28 9.67 -4.81 -6.03
CA ALA A 28 9.68 -3.91 -4.88
C ALA A 28 11.01 -3.14 -4.69
N ASP A 29 12.14 -3.72 -5.08
CA ASP A 29 13.49 -3.14 -4.97
C ASP A 29 13.94 -2.37 -6.22
N GLU A 30 13.28 -2.59 -7.36
CA GLU A 30 13.62 -1.95 -8.64
C GLU A 30 12.77 -0.71 -8.96
N ALA A 31 11.86 -0.32 -8.06
CA ALA A 31 10.94 0.78 -8.29
C ALA A 31 11.68 2.13 -8.34
N PRO A 32 11.55 2.90 -9.44
CA PRO A 32 12.18 4.21 -9.57
C PRO A 32 11.54 5.24 -8.65
N ASP A 33 12.33 6.25 -8.28
CA ASP A 33 11.89 7.37 -7.45
C ASP A 33 11.49 8.56 -8.33
N TYR A 34 10.26 8.53 -8.83
CA TYR A 34 9.71 9.65 -9.60
C TYR A 34 8.99 10.61 -8.65
N PRO A 35 9.48 11.84 -8.43
CA PRO A 35 8.96 12.72 -7.38
C PRO A 35 7.48 13.09 -7.59
N ASP A 36 7.04 13.20 -8.85
CA ASP A 36 5.67 13.56 -9.22
C ASP A 36 4.80 12.33 -9.56
N ALA A 37 5.09 11.20 -8.92
CA ALA A 37 4.34 9.96 -9.12
C ALA A 37 3.64 9.49 -7.83
N LEU A 38 2.64 8.65 -8.02
CA LEU A 38 2.02 7.83 -6.98
C LEU A 38 2.59 6.42 -7.06
N ALA A 39 3.04 5.90 -5.92
CA ALA A 39 3.37 4.50 -5.75
C ALA A 39 2.20 3.76 -5.10
N VAL A 40 1.84 2.62 -5.67
CA VAL A 40 0.91 1.66 -5.09
C VAL A 40 1.67 0.36 -4.85
N VAL A 41 1.79 -0.02 -3.59
CA VAL A 41 2.41 -1.29 -3.20
C VAL A 41 1.35 -2.37 -3.33
N ALA A 42 1.68 -3.43 -4.05
CA ALA A 42 0.75 -4.50 -4.38
C ALA A 42 1.35 -5.89 -4.16
N ARG A 43 0.50 -6.83 -3.76
CA ARG A 43 0.85 -8.24 -3.66
C ARG A 43 0.22 -9.02 -4.81
N ARG A 44 0.97 -9.95 -5.39
CA ARG A 44 0.40 -10.85 -6.42
C ARG A 44 -0.46 -11.92 -5.77
N THR A 45 -1.61 -12.17 -6.37
CA THR A 45 -2.48 -13.31 -6.05
C THR A 45 -2.86 -14.05 -7.33
N PRO A 46 -3.37 -15.30 -7.26
CA PRO A 46 -3.88 -16.00 -8.43
C PRO A 46 -5.00 -15.25 -9.17
N ALA A 47 -5.75 -14.39 -8.46
CA ALA A 47 -6.81 -13.57 -9.03
C ALA A 47 -6.31 -12.22 -9.61
N GLY A 48 -5.02 -11.91 -9.47
CA GLY A 48 -4.41 -10.64 -9.89
C GLY A 48 -3.70 -9.92 -8.74
N SER A 49 -3.16 -8.73 -9.02
CA SER A 49 -2.47 -7.92 -8.01
C SER A 49 -3.49 -7.21 -7.11
N ILE A 50 -3.27 -7.24 -5.79
CA ILE A 50 -4.07 -6.52 -4.81
C ILE A 50 -3.28 -5.34 -4.23
N ALA A 51 -3.87 -4.14 -4.19
CA ALA A 51 -3.25 -2.97 -3.59
C ALA A 51 -3.29 -3.06 -2.05
N LEU A 52 -2.16 -2.84 -1.40
CA LEU A 52 -1.99 -2.91 0.06
C LEU A 52 -1.66 -1.55 0.68
N TRP A 53 -1.05 -0.66 -0.10
CA TRP A 53 -0.67 0.69 0.35
C TRP A 53 -0.52 1.63 -0.85
N ALA A 54 -0.72 2.92 -0.63
CA ALA A 54 -0.53 3.96 -1.64
C ALA A 54 0.12 5.21 -1.00
N GLY A 55 0.99 5.89 -1.74
CA GLY A 55 1.66 7.11 -1.31
C GLY A 55 2.86 7.49 -2.17
N MET A 56 3.82 8.21 -1.56
CA MET A 56 5.02 8.66 -2.27
C MET A 56 5.93 7.49 -2.70
N PRO A 57 6.56 7.56 -3.88
CA PRO A 57 7.52 6.56 -4.37
C PRO A 57 8.86 6.62 -3.61
N GLY A 58 9.82 5.83 -4.09
CA GLY A 58 11.14 5.74 -3.50
C GLY A 58 11.13 4.99 -2.17
N GLU A 59 11.88 5.50 -1.19
CA GLU A 59 12.18 4.80 0.06
C GLU A 59 10.94 4.54 0.92
N THR A 60 9.95 5.43 0.86
CA THR A 60 8.68 5.25 1.59
C THR A 60 7.90 4.05 1.05
N ALA A 61 7.79 3.93 -0.27
CA ALA A 61 7.14 2.80 -0.92
C ALA A 61 7.88 1.48 -0.68
N ARG A 62 9.22 1.47 -0.77
CA ARG A 62 10.03 0.28 -0.48
C ARG A 62 9.88 -0.23 0.95
N ARG A 63 9.94 0.68 1.93
CA ARG A 63 9.68 0.33 3.34
C ARG A 63 8.27 -0.19 3.56
N ALA A 64 7.28 0.42 2.90
CA ALA A 64 5.91 -0.06 2.95
C ALA A 64 5.78 -1.47 2.35
N ALA A 65 6.41 -1.74 1.20
CA ALA A 65 6.44 -3.06 0.57
C ALA A 65 7.08 -4.13 1.46
N ALA A 66 8.22 -3.82 2.07
CA ALA A 66 8.88 -4.72 3.01
C ALA A 66 7.99 -5.04 4.22
N ARG A 67 7.32 -4.03 4.80
CA ARG A 67 6.44 -4.20 5.96
C ARG A 67 5.23 -5.10 5.69
N VAL A 68 4.70 -5.07 4.47
CA VAL A 68 3.49 -5.84 4.10
C VAL A 68 3.79 -7.07 3.25
N HIS A 69 5.08 -7.42 3.08
CA HIS A 69 5.55 -8.52 2.23
C HIS A 69 4.96 -8.47 0.81
N ALA A 70 4.95 -7.28 0.21
CA ALA A 70 4.52 -7.08 -1.17
C ALA A 70 5.69 -7.28 -2.14
N GLU A 71 5.41 -7.92 -3.28
CA GLU A 71 6.42 -8.19 -4.30
C GLU A 71 6.46 -7.12 -5.41
N GLU A 72 5.40 -6.31 -5.55
CA GLU A 72 5.27 -5.34 -6.63
C GLU A 72 5.06 -3.91 -6.11
N ILE A 73 5.66 -2.95 -6.82
CA ILE A 73 5.33 -1.53 -6.70
C ILE A 73 4.86 -1.04 -8.06
N HIS A 74 3.65 -0.52 -8.09
CA HIS A 74 3.03 0.06 -9.26
C HIS A 74 3.24 1.57 -9.22
N ILE A 75 3.84 2.14 -10.26
CA ILE A 75 4.13 3.56 -10.36
C ILE A 75 3.20 4.22 -11.37
N TYR A 76 2.46 5.21 -10.89
CA TYR A 76 1.59 6.06 -11.67
C TYR A 76 2.18 7.46 -11.75
N VAL A 77 2.72 7.82 -12.91
CA VAL A 77 3.22 9.18 -13.15
C VAL A 77 2.03 10.04 -13.53
N PHE A 78 1.86 11.15 -12.82
CA PHE A 78 0.81 12.10 -13.17
C PHE A 78 1.17 12.86 -14.44
N GLY A 79 0.17 13.13 -15.29
CA GLY A 79 0.29 14.20 -16.26
C GLY A 79 0.16 15.56 -15.56
N ASP A 80 0.16 16.65 -16.34
CA ASP A 80 0.11 18.02 -15.80
C ASP A 80 -1.06 18.26 -14.83
N THR A 81 -2.18 17.55 -15.04
CA THR A 81 -3.37 17.62 -14.18
C THR A 81 -3.72 16.23 -13.64
N PRO A 82 -3.24 15.84 -12.44
CA PRO A 82 -3.64 14.59 -11.81
C PRO A 82 -5.12 14.64 -11.39
N PRO A 83 -5.89 13.55 -11.57
CA PRO A 83 -7.23 13.44 -11.00
C PRO A 83 -7.19 13.61 -9.49
N ASP A 84 -8.16 14.36 -8.93
CA ASP A 84 -8.24 14.62 -7.49
C ASP A 84 -8.34 13.34 -6.67
N SER A 85 -9.02 12.32 -7.20
CA SER A 85 -9.14 10.99 -6.60
C SER A 85 -7.79 10.32 -6.35
N LEU A 86 -6.82 10.50 -7.24
CA LEU A 86 -5.47 9.96 -7.09
C LEU A 86 -4.58 10.87 -6.25
N ARG A 87 -4.71 12.19 -6.40
CA ARG A 87 -3.98 13.16 -5.57
C ARG A 87 -4.32 12.99 -4.09
N ALA A 88 -5.57 12.65 -3.77
CA ALA A 88 -6.01 12.37 -2.41
C ALA A 88 -5.25 11.21 -1.76
N LEU A 89 -4.71 10.26 -2.53
CA LEU A 89 -3.92 9.13 -2.01
C LEU A 89 -2.50 9.52 -1.58
N LEU A 90 -1.99 10.66 -2.07
CA LEU A 90 -0.72 11.22 -1.61
C LEU A 90 -0.85 11.98 -0.29
N MET A 91 -2.06 12.40 0.04
CA MET A 91 -2.31 13.16 1.25
C MET A 91 -2.43 12.20 2.45
N PRO A 92 -1.94 12.59 3.65
CA PRO A 92 -2.16 11.82 4.86
C PRO A 92 -3.66 11.56 5.03
N ARG A 93 -4.03 10.28 5.14
CA ARG A 93 -5.43 9.90 5.29
C ARG A 93 -5.97 10.58 6.55
N ARG A 94 -6.91 11.52 6.36
CA ARG A 94 -7.65 12.12 7.48
C ARG A 94 -8.27 10.98 8.26
N ALA A 95 -8.04 10.94 9.58
CA ALA A 95 -8.61 9.92 10.45
C ALA A 95 -10.11 9.83 10.17
N ALA A 96 -10.62 8.60 10.03
CA ALA A 96 -12.05 8.40 9.82
C ALA A 96 -12.82 9.09 10.95
N PRO A 97 -13.95 9.77 10.65
CA PRO A 97 -14.80 10.29 11.70
C PRO A 97 -15.17 9.13 12.64
N GLU A 98 -15.05 9.41 13.94
CA GLU A 98 -15.06 8.50 15.10
C GLU A 98 -16.08 7.33 15.04
N ARG A 99 -17.19 7.49 14.29
CA ARG A 99 -18.24 6.47 14.13
C ARG A 99 -17.78 5.17 13.45
N LEU A 100 -16.71 5.20 12.66
CA LEU A 100 -16.10 4.00 12.05
C LEU A 100 -14.76 3.64 12.68
N ALA A 101 -14.34 4.36 13.73
CA ALA A 101 -13.13 4.02 14.44
C ALA A 101 -13.37 2.68 15.16
N LEU A 102 -12.44 1.75 14.98
CA LEU A 102 -12.42 0.57 15.83
C LEU A 102 -12.31 1.03 17.29
N PRO A 103 -13.04 0.39 18.23
CA PRO A 103 -12.88 0.70 19.64
C PRO A 103 -11.40 0.51 20.01
N ALA A 104 -10.89 1.36 20.91
CA ALA A 104 -9.52 1.27 21.38
C ALA A 104 -9.20 -0.18 21.78
N PRO A 105 -8.01 -0.71 21.42
CA PRO A 105 -7.64 -2.07 21.80
C PRO A 105 -7.75 -2.17 23.32
N ARG A 106 -8.63 -3.06 23.81
CA ARG A 106 -8.72 -3.37 25.24
C ARG A 106 -7.33 -3.81 25.67
N GLN A 107 -6.71 -3.07 26.58
CA GLN A 107 -5.46 -3.48 27.20
C GLN A 107 -5.73 -4.80 27.92
N ALA A 108 -5.38 -5.90 27.27
CA ALA A 108 -5.49 -7.23 27.84
C ALA A 108 -4.19 -7.55 28.56
N PHE A 109 -3.92 -6.92 29.69
CA PHE A 109 -3.01 -7.43 30.70
C PHE A 109 -3.43 -6.91 32.07
N ASP A 110 -4.14 -7.76 32.79
CA ASP A 110 -3.88 -7.98 34.22
C ASP A 110 -4.57 -9.27 34.61
N SER A 111 -3.83 -10.38 34.54
CA SER A 111 -4.14 -11.57 35.33
C SER A 111 -2.94 -12.51 35.43
N ALA A 112 -2.48 -12.64 36.68
CA ALA A 112 -1.86 -13.80 37.31
C ALA A 112 -0.36 -14.09 37.04
N ALA A 113 0.49 -13.77 38.03
CA ALA A 113 1.07 -14.79 38.91
C ALA A 113 1.99 -14.15 39.98
N CYS A 114 1.38 -13.70 41.09
CA CYS A 114 2.08 -13.62 42.36
C CYS A 114 2.15 -15.05 42.94
N GLN A 115 3.06 -15.87 42.42
CA GLN A 115 3.33 -17.21 42.94
C GLN A 115 4.81 -17.55 42.78
N ALA A 116 5.66 -16.88 43.54
CA ALA A 116 7.01 -17.36 43.83
C ALA A 116 7.53 -16.69 45.11
N SER A 117 7.01 -17.10 46.27
CA SER A 117 7.78 -17.05 47.50
C SER A 117 7.37 -18.16 48.47
N ARG A 118 8.13 -19.27 48.34
CA ARG A 118 8.70 -20.06 49.43
C ARG A 118 7.74 -20.86 50.32
N HIS A 119 7.54 -22.12 49.95
CA HIS A 119 7.49 -23.24 50.89
C HIS A 119 8.51 -24.29 50.45
N ALA A 120 9.65 -24.40 51.15
CA ALA A 120 10.43 -25.62 51.29
C ALA A 120 11.50 -25.43 52.38
N ALA A 121 11.25 -26.15 53.48
CA ALA A 121 12.14 -26.57 54.59
C ALA A 121 12.92 -25.51 55.38
#